data_AF-A0A8V0YBB7-F1
#
_entry.id   AF-A0A8V0YBB7-F1
#
_cell.length_a   1.000
_cell.length_b   1.000
_cell.length_c   1.000
_cell.angle_alpha   90.00
_cell.angle_beta   90.00
_cell.angle_gamma   90.00
#
_symmetry.space_group_name_H-M   'P 1'
#
loop_
_entity.id
_entity.type
_entity.pdbx_description
1 polymer ?
#
loop_
_entity_poly.entity_id
_entity_poly.type
_entity_poly.pdbx_seq_one_letter_code
_entity_poly.pdbx_strand_id
1 'polypeptide(L)' 'MRILYLLLSVLFVVLQGVAGQPYFSSPIHACRYQRGVCIPGPCRWPYYRVGSCGSGLKSCCVRYVEVQGIPIAVADS' A
#
# COMPACT_ATOMS: atom_id res chain seq x y z
N MET A 1 -9.15 -27.09 34.01
CA MET A 1 -8.05 -26.20 33.54
C MET A 1 -7.51 -26.63 32.18
N ARG A 2 -8.33 -26.58 31.12
CA ARG A 2 -7.93 -26.94 29.73
C ARG A 2 -8.86 -26.30 28.69
N ILE A 3 -10.13 -26.10 29.08
CA ILE A 3 -11.17 -25.43 28.27
C ILE A 3 -10.81 -23.97 27.94
N LEU A 4 -10.18 -23.23 28.87
CA LEU A 4 -9.84 -21.83 28.68
C LEU A 4 -8.82 -21.65 27.54
N TYR A 5 -7.81 -22.52 27.48
CA TYR A 5 -6.80 -22.52 26.41
C TYR A 5 -7.41 -22.88 25.05
N LEU A 6 -8.36 -23.81 25.03
CA LEU A 6 -9.09 -24.17 23.81
C LEU A 6 -9.93 -22.99 23.31
N LEU A 7 -10.70 -22.33 24.18
CA LEU A 7 -11.44 -21.11 23.80
C LEU A 7 -10.51 -20.02 23.27
N LEU A 8 -9.37 -19.79 23.93
CA LEU A 8 -8.40 -18.78 23.50
C LEU A 8 -7.83 -19.10 22.12
N SER A 9 -7.47 -20.36 21.86
CA SER A 9 -6.96 -20.78 20.54
C SER A 9 -7.99 -20.59 19.43
N VAL A 10 -9.25 -20.94 19.67
CA VAL A 10 -10.34 -20.74 18.70
C VAL A 10 -10.56 -19.25 18.44
N LEU A 11 -10.54 -18.42 19.49
CA LEU A 11 -10.65 -16.97 19.35
C LEU A 11 -9.52 -16.38 18.49
N PHE A 12 -8.27 -16.80 18.71
CA PHE A 12 -7.13 -16.34 17.89
C PHE A 12 -7.23 -16.76 16.43
N VAL A 13 -7.70 -17.99 16.14
CA VAL A 13 -7.90 -18.47 14.77
C VAL A 13 -8.98 -17.65 14.05
N VAL A 14 -10.10 -17.35 14.72
CA VAL A 14 -11.17 -16.51 14.17
C VAL A 14 -10.68 -15.07 13.91
N LEU A 15 -9.92 -14.49 14.85
CA LEU A 15 -9.37 -13.14 14.69
C LEU A 15 -8.36 -13.03 13.54
N GLN A 16 -7.51 -14.03 13.33
CA GLN A 16 -6.58 -14.05 12.19
C GLN A 16 -7.31 -14.19 10.84
N GLY A 17 -8.44 -14.90 10.81
CA GLY A 17 -9.30 -14.97 9.62
C GLY A 17 -9.89 -13.63 9.20
N VAL A 18 -10.15 -12.72 10.14
CA VAL A 18 -10.69 -11.37 9.88
C VAL A 18 -9.60 -10.39 9.45
N ALA A 19 -8.37 -10.55 9.95
CA ALA A 19 -7.23 -9.70 9.57
C ALA A 19 -6.76 -9.91 8.12
N GLY A 20 -7.24 -10.98 7.46
CA GLY A 20 -6.92 -11.33 6.08
C GLY A 20 -7.74 -10.59 5.01
N GLN A 21 -8.65 -9.68 5.36
CA GLN A 21 -9.18 -8.76 4.36
C GLN A 21 -8.16 -7.65 4.13
N PRO A 22 -7.45 -7.61 2.98
CA PRO A 22 -6.85 -6.39 2.51
C PRO A 22 -8.02 -5.45 2.24
N TYR A 23 -8.41 -4.68 3.26
CA TYR A 23 -9.34 -3.57 3.15
C TYR A 23 -8.91 -2.84 1.91
N PHE A 24 -9.78 -2.87 0.90
CA PHE A 24 -9.62 -2.29 -0.42
C PHE A 24 -8.93 -0.93 -0.31
N SER A 25 -7.61 -0.92 -0.27
CA SER A 25 -6.85 0.29 -0.34
C SER A 25 -7.00 0.61 -1.80
N SER A 26 -8.02 1.41 -2.13
CA SER A 26 -8.26 1.90 -3.47
C SER A 26 -6.89 2.19 -4.06
N PRO A 27 -6.54 1.71 -5.27
CA PRO A 27 -5.15 1.79 -5.69
C PRO A 27 -4.63 3.24 -5.73
N ILE A 28 -5.57 4.21 -5.74
CA ILE A 28 -5.34 5.63 -5.48
C ILE A 28 -4.86 5.93 -4.06
N HIS A 29 -5.54 5.40 -3.03
CA HIS A 29 -5.15 5.51 -1.62
C HIS A 29 -3.82 4.80 -1.35
N ALA A 30 -3.60 3.62 -1.93
CA ALA A 30 -2.32 2.92 -1.83
C ALA A 30 -1.17 3.74 -2.45
N CYS A 31 -1.41 4.33 -3.63
CA CYS A 31 -0.44 5.21 -4.30
C CYS A 31 -0.13 6.46 -3.47
N ARG A 32 -1.16 7.12 -2.92
CA ARG A 32 -1.00 8.28 -2.03
C ARG A 32 -0.26 7.94 -0.75
N TYR A 33 -0.50 6.76 -0.17
CA TYR A 33 0.21 6.30 1.03
C TYR A 33 1.71 6.13 0.76
N GLN A 34 2.07 5.70 -0.45
CA GLN A 34 3.45 5.64 -0.93
C GLN A 34 4.02 6.99 -1.41
N ARG A 35 3.34 8.11 -1.11
CA ARG A 35 3.73 9.46 -1.57
C ARG A 35 3.84 9.55 -3.11
N GLY A 36 3.07 8.74 -3.83
CA GLY A 36 3.00 8.73 -5.28
C GLY A 36 1.83 9.54 -5.83
N VAL A 37 1.92 9.86 -7.12
CA VAL A 37 0.88 10.55 -7.88
C VAL A 37 0.30 9.63 -8.96
N CYS A 38 -1.02 9.71 -9.16
CA CYS A 38 -1.71 8.92 -10.18
C CYS A 38 -1.75 9.71 -11.51
N ILE A 39 -0.86 9.37 -12.44
CA ILE A 39 -0.75 10.05 -13.74
C ILE A 39 -1.41 9.17 -14.82
N PRO A 40 -2.25 9.73 -15.70
CA PRO A 40 -2.72 9.00 -16.88
C PRO A 40 -1.54 8.72 -17.84
N GLY A 41 -1.34 7.45 -18.19
CA GLY A 41 -0.24 7.04 -19.09
C GLY A 41 1.08 6.66 -18.39
N PRO A 42 2.23 6.70 -19.10
CA PRO A 42 3.53 6.35 -18.55
C PRO A 42 4.10 7.44 -17.65
N CYS A 43 4.83 7.04 -16.60
CA CYS A 43 5.55 7.96 -15.75
C CYS A 43 6.68 8.63 -16.54
N ARG A 44 6.77 9.96 -16.49
CA ARG A 44 7.92 10.71 -17.03
C ARG A 44 9.06 10.70 -16.03
N TRP A 45 10.29 10.66 -16.52
CA TRP A 45 11.47 10.90 -15.69
C TRP A 45 11.36 12.27 -15.01
N PRO A 46 11.62 12.42 -13.69
CA PRO A 46 12.29 11.49 -12.75
C PRO A 46 11.34 10.60 -11.91
N TYR A 47 10.10 10.37 -12.35
CA TYR A 47 9.15 9.51 -11.63
C TYR A 47 9.23 8.06 -12.09
N TYR A 48 9.16 7.14 -11.13
CA TYR A 48 9.20 5.70 -11.33
C TYR A 48 7.83 5.07 -11.16
N ARG A 49 7.48 4.10 -12.01
CA ARG A 49 6.22 3.37 -11.94
C ARG A 49 6.29 2.32 -10.85
N VAL A 50 5.47 2.47 -9.81
CA VAL A 50 5.38 1.51 -8.69
C VAL A 50 4.10 0.67 -8.74
N GLY A 51 3.09 1.10 -9.52
CA GLY A 51 1.84 0.38 -9.65
C GLY A 51 0.87 1.07 -10.60
N SER A 52 -0.42 0.72 -10.50
CA SER A 52 -1.52 1.35 -11.23
C SER A 52 -2.54 1.94 -10.25
N CYS A 53 -3.17 3.04 -10.65
CA CYS A 53 -4.24 3.68 -9.89
C CYS A 53 -5.60 3.35 -10.53
N GLY A 54 -6.44 2.57 -9.83
CA GLY A 54 -7.80 2.25 -10.25
C GLY A 54 -7.86 1.42 -11.53
N SER A 55 -8.72 1.84 -12.47
CA SER A 55 -9.14 1.10 -13.68
C SER A 55 -8.07 0.94 -14.78
N GLY A 56 -6.78 0.80 -14.42
CA GLY A 56 -5.69 0.43 -15.35
C GLY A 56 -5.14 1.54 -16.24
N LEU A 57 -5.86 2.65 -16.44
CA LEU A 57 -5.44 3.78 -17.29
C LEU A 57 -4.44 4.73 -16.63
N LYS A 58 -4.41 4.75 -15.29
CA LYS A 58 -3.51 5.62 -14.52
C LYS A 58 -2.39 4.79 -13.91
N SER A 59 -1.17 5.25 -14.04
CA SER A 59 0.00 4.67 -13.37
C SER A 59 0.24 5.39 -12.06
N CYS A 60 0.62 4.65 -11.02
CA CYS A 60 1.17 5.24 -9.81
C CYS A 60 2.65 5.54 -10.03
N CYS A 61 3.00 6.82 -9.96
CA CYS A 61 4.32 7.35 -10.24
C CYS A 61 4.89 7.98 -8.96
N VAL A 62 6.07 7.53 -8.52
CA VAL A 62 6.75 8.02 -7.31
C VAL A 62 8.06 8.68 -7.71
N ARG A 63 8.35 9.84 -7.12
CA ARG A 63 9.65 10.50 -7.24
C ARG A 63 10.47 10.21 -6.00
N TYR A 64 11.67 9.69 -6.20
CA TYR A 64 12.67 9.56 -5.14
C TYR A 64 13.64 10.72 -5.24
N VAL A 65 13.96 11.34 -4.12
CA VAL A 65 15.10 12.26 -4.00
C VAL A 65 16.06 11.74 -2.96
N GLU A 66 17.34 11.87 -3.23
CA GLU A 66 18.40 11.51 -2.30
C GLU A 66 18.56 12.64 -1.27
N VAL A 67 18.30 12.33 0.00
CA VAL A 67 18.60 13.23 1.12
C VAL A 67 19.59 12.52 2.04
N GLN A 68 20.81 13.05 2.14
CA GLN A 68 21.88 12.46 2.95
C GLN A 68 22.16 10.97 2.63
N GLY A 69 22.05 10.57 1.36
CA GLY A 69 22.29 9.19 0.91
C GLY A 69 21.11 8.23 1.13
N ILE A 70 19.91 8.76 1.43
CA ILE A 70 18.69 7.98 1.61
C ILE A 70 17.68 8.37 0.53
N PRO A 71 17.15 7.42 -0.25
CA PRO A 71 16.10 7.70 -1.23
C PRO A 71 14.77 7.92 -0.51
N ILE A 72 14.30 9.16 -0.47
CA ILE A 72 13.00 9.51 0.11
C ILE A 72 11.94 9.70 -0.98
N ALA A 73 10.78 9.08 -0.80
CA ALA A 73 9.63 9.32 -1.67
C ALA A 73 9.04 10.71 -1.38
N VAL A 74 8.85 11.52 -2.43
CA VAL A 74 8.28 12.86 -2.35
C VAL A 74 6.93 12.86 -3.05
N ALA A 75 5.90 13.32 -2.33
CA ALA A 75 4.59 13.55 -2.89
C ALA A 75 4.56 14.89 -3.62
N ASP A 76 4.08 14.91 -4.86
CA ASP A 76 3.63 16.13 -5.51
C ASP A 76 2.17 16.38 -5.09
N SER A 77 1.94 17.51 -4.43
CA SER A 77 0.65 17.97 -3.89
C SER A 77 -0.27 18.48 -4.98
#